data_AF-P9WH20-F1
#
_entry.id   AF-P9WH20-F1
#
_cell.length_a   1.000
_cell.length_b   1.000
_cell.length_c   1.000
_cell.angle_alpha   90.00
_cell.angle_beta   90.00
_cell.angle_gamma   90.00
#
_symmetry.space_group_name_H-M   'P 1'
#
loop_
_entity.id
_entity.type
_entity.pdbx_description
1 polymer ?
#
loop_
_entity_poly.entity_id
_entity_poly.type
_entity_poly.pdbx_seq_one_letter_code
_entity_poly.pdbx_strand_id
1 'polypeptide(L)'
;MQVTSVGHAGFLIQTQAGSILCDPWVNPAYFASWFPFPDNSGLDWGALGECDYLYVSHLHKDHFDAENLRAHVNKDAVVLLPDFPVPDLRNELQKLGFHRFFETTDSVKHRLRGPNGDLDVMIIALRAPADGPIGDSALVVADGETTAFNMNDARPVDLDVLASEFGHIDVHMLQYSGAIWYPMVYDMPARAKDAFGAQKRQRQMDRARQYIAQVGATWVVPSAGPPCFLAPELRHLNDDGSDPANIFPDQMVFLDQMRAHGQDGGLLMIPGSTADFTGTTLNSLRHPLPAEQVEAIFTTDKAAYIADYADRMAPVLAAQKAGWAAAAGEPLLQPLRTLFEPIMLQSNEICDGIGYPVELAIGPETIVLDFPKRAVREPIPDERFRYGFAIAPELVRTVLRDNEPDWVNTIFLSTRFRAWRVGGYNEYLYTFFKCLTDERIAYADGWFAEAHDDSSSITLNGWEIQRRCPHLKADLSKFGVVEGNTLTCNLHGWQWRLDDGRCLTARGHQLRSSRP
;
A
#
# COMPACT_ATOMS: atom_id res chain seq x y z
N MET A 1 -23.14 -10.89 10.89
CA MET A 1 -21.67 -10.69 10.91
C MET A 1 -21.26 -9.58 11.88
N GLN A 2 -20.17 -9.73 12.64
CA GLN A 2 -19.53 -8.66 13.41
C GLN A 2 -18.14 -8.35 12.86
N VAL A 3 -17.81 -7.07 12.70
CA VAL A 3 -16.48 -6.59 12.30
C VAL A 3 -15.88 -5.82 13.45
N THR A 4 -14.68 -6.20 13.89
CA THR A 4 -13.92 -5.50 14.93
C THR A 4 -12.67 -4.92 14.31
N SER A 5 -12.43 -3.62 14.43
CA SER A 5 -11.19 -3.02 13.97
C SER A 5 -10.06 -3.34 14.95
N VAL A 6 -8.93 -3.86 14.45
CA VAL A 6 -7.69 -4.00 15.26
C VAL A 6 -6.68 -2.89 14.96
N GLY A 7 -7.04 -1.93 14.12
CA GLY A 7 -6.22 -0.78 13.74
C GLY A 7 -5.66 -0.86 12.32
N HIS A 8 -5.42 0.30 11.72
CA HIS A 8 -4.90 0.46 10.35
C HIS A 8 -5.72 -0.31 9.29
N ALA A 9 -5.19 -1.40 8.72
CA ALA A 9 -5.86 -2.28 7.76
C ALA A 9 -6.50 -3.52 8.40
N GLY A 10 -6.25 -3.74 9.69
CA GLY A 10 -6.58 -4.98 10.38
C GLY A 10 -8.01 -5.02 10.91
N PHE A 11 -8.65 -6.19 10.73
CA PHE A 11 -9.98 -6.48 11.24
C PHE A 11 -10.09 -7.92 11.73
N LEU A 12 -10.88 -8.14 12.78
CA LEU A 12 -11.43 -9.46 13.09
C LEU A 12 -12.87 -9.52 12.57
N ILE A 13 -13.13 -10.40 11.61
CA ILE A 13 -14.47 -10.65 11.05
C ILE A 13 -15.03 -11.91 11.71
N GLN A 14 -16.10 -11.76 12.48
CA GLN A 14 -16.76 -12.85 13.20
C GLN A 14 -18.12 -13.17 12.59
N THR A 15 -18.33 -14.45 12.31
CA THR A 15 -19.57 -15.00 11.75
C THR A 15 -20.00 -16.21 12.56
N GLN A 16 -21.19 -16.75 12.30
CA GLN A 16 -21.59 -18.04 12.89
C GLN A 16 -20.68 -19.19 12.42
N ALA A 17 -20.15 -19.11 11.20
CA ALA A 17 -19.30 -20.17 10.62
C ALA A 17 -17.86 -20.16 11.13
N GLY A 18 -17.39 -19.05 11.72
CA GLY A 18 -16.03 -18.89 12.23
C GLY A 18 -15.55 -17.44 12.19
N SER A 19 -14.27 -17.25 12.49
CA SER A 19 -13.59 -15.96 12.62
C SER A 19 -12.39 -15.83 11.69
N ILE A 20 -12.22 -14.66 11.08
CA ILE A 20 -11.07 -14.33 10.22
C ILE A 20 -10.34 -13.14 10.83
N LEU A 21 -9.07 -13.31 11.21
CA LEU A 21 -8.19 -12.20 11.54
C LEU A 21 -7.48 -11.73 10.27
N CYS A 22 -7.64 -10.45 9.93
CA CYS A 22 -7.05 -9.80 8.76
C CYS A 22 -5.93 -8.85 9.21
N ASP A 23 -4.78 -8.89 8.54
CA ASP A 23 -3.67 -7.91 8.66
C ASP A 23 -3.35 -7.41 10.10
N PRO A 24 -3.02 -8.32 11.06
CA PRO A 24 -2.90 -7.98 12.47
C PRO A 24 -1.58 -7.26 12.81
N TRP A 25 -1.51 -5.95 12.56
CA TRP A 25 -0.32 -5.11 12.78
C TRP A 25 -0.35 -4.32 14.09
N VAL A 26 0.73 -4.38 14.89
CA VAL A 26 0.90 -3.61 16.15
C VAL A 26 2.31 -3.04 16.33
N ASN A 27 3.34 -3.73 15.86
CA ASN A 27 4.74 -3.35 16.06
C ASN A 27 5.20 -2.30 15.04
N PRO A 28 6.17 -1.43 15.33
CA PRO A 28 6.57 -0.38 14.41
C PRO A 28 7.09 -0.92 13.07
N ALA A 29 6.64 -0.33 11.95
CA ALA A 29 7.07 -0.69 10.61
C ALA A 29 8.12 0.28 10.03
N TYR A 30 8.82 -0.17 8.99
CA TYR A 30 9.69 0.64 8.14
C TYR A 30 10.75 1.46 8.88
N PHE A 31 11.68 0.80 9.58
CA PHE A 31 12.65 1.47 10.44
C PHE A 31 11.97 2.36 11.50
N ALA A 32 10.93 1.82 12.14
CA ALA A 32 10.13 2.50 13.15
C ALA A 32 9.72 3.92 12.73
N SER A 33 9.28 4.09 11.49
CA SER A 33 8.67 5.32 11.02
C SER A 33 7.16 5.28 11.17
N TRP A 34 6.54 4.13 10.96
CA TRP A 34 5.09 3.95 10.97
C TRP A 34 4.67 3.19 12.22
N PHE A 35 3.62 3.70 12.85
CA PHE A 35 2.91 3.10 13.97
C PHE A 35 1.42 3.05 13.65
N PRO A 36 0.65 2.08 14.16
CA PRO A 36 -0.80 2.06 14.02
C PRO A 36 -1.43 3.36 14.57
N PHE A 37 -2.42 3.91 13.86
CA PHE A 37 -3.15 5.10 14.27
C PHE A 37 -4.68 4.88 14.21
N PRO A 38 -5.40 5.10 15.32
CA PRO A 38 -4.90 5.29 16.68
C PRO A 38 -4.10 4.09 17.20
N ASP A 39 -3.42 4.29 18.33
CA ASP A 39 -2.71 3.22 19.05
C ASP A 39 -3.60 2.00 19.33
N ASN A 40 -3.10 0.81 19.01
CA ASN A 40 -3.75 -0.48 19.22
C ASN A 40 -2.96 -1.42 20.13
N SER A 41 -1.87 -0.95 20.75
CA SER A 41 -1.02 -1.75 21.64
C SER A 41 -1.75 -2.25 22.90
N GLY A 42 -2.86 -1.61 23.28
CA GLY A 42 -3.70 -2.00 24.40
C GLY A 42 -4.74 -3.08 24.10
N LEU A 43 -4.86 -3.56 22.86
CA LEU A 43 -5.77 -4.65 22.52
C LEU A 43 -5.29 -5.99 23.11
N ASP A 44 -6.24 -6.88 23.41
CA ASP A 44 -5.93 -8.26 23.81
C ASP A 44 -5.57 -9.09 22.56
N TRP A 45 -4.32 -8.99 22.13
CA TRP A 45 -3.80 -9.71 20.97
C TRP A 45 -3.84 -11.23 21.14
N GLY A 46 -3.80 -11.74 22.39
CA GLY A 46 -4.00 -13.16 22.66
C GLY A 46 -5.41 -13.59 22.29
N ALA A 47 -6.44 -12.87 22.74
CA ALA A 47 -7.82 -13.18 22.39
C ALA A 47 -8.12 -12.97 20.89
N LEU A 48 -7.56 -11.91 20.27
CA LEU A 48 -7.73 -11.66 18.83
C LEU A 48 -7.07 -12.75 17.97
N GLY A 49 -5.95 -13.29 18.43
CA GLY A 49 -5.18 -14.31 17.73
C GLY A 49 -5.78 -15.71 17.77
N GLU A 50 -6.75 -15.97 18.65
CA GLU A 50 -7.53 -17.23 18.70
C GLU A 50 -8.60 -17.24 17.59
N CYS A 51 -8.16 -17.15 16.33
CA CYS A 51 -9.01 -17.13 15.15
C CYS A 51 -9.03 -18.49 14.41
N ASP A 52 -10.09 -18.74 13.64
CA ASP A 52 -10.21 -19.95 12.81
C ASP A 52 -9.43 -19.82 11.50
N TYR A 53 -9.43 -18.61 10.94
CA TYR A 53 -8.78 -18.27 9.69
C TYR A 53 -7.87 -17.05 9.87
N LEU A 54 -6.74 -17.04 9.16
CA LEU A 54 -5.86 -15.89 9.03
C LEU A 54 -5.88 -15.43 7.57
N TYR A 55 -6.03 -14.14 7.36
CA TYR A 55 -5.81 -13.51 6.06
C TYR A 55 -4.74 -12.42 6.21
N VAL A 56 -3.67 -12.54 5.44
CA VAL A 56 -2.69 -11.47 5.28
C VAL A 56 -2.72 -11.05 3.81
N SER A 57 -3.08 -9.80 3.55
CA SER A 57 -3.30 -9.28 2.20
C SER A 57 -2.03 -9.33 1.36
N HIS A 58 -0.89 -8.92 1.92
CA HIS A 58 0.42 -8.92 1.27
C HIS A 58 1.57 -8.69 2.29
N LEU A 59 2.82 -8.65 1.80
CA LEU A 59 4.04 -8.61 2.62
C LEU A 59 4.49 -7.21 3.06
N HIS A 60 3.70 -6.16 2.84
CA HIS A 60 4.04 -4.86 3.42
C HIS A 60 4.04 -4.93 4.95
N LYS A 61 5.02 -4.30 5.60
CA LYS A 61 5.30 -4.49 7.05
C LYS A 61 4.21 -3.92 7.97
N ASP A 62 3.32 -3.10 7.44
CA ASP A 62 2.11 -2.59 8.11
C ASP A 62 0.86 -3.50 7.93
N HIS A 63 1.02 -4.64 7.26
CA HIS A 63 0.02 -5.71 7.12
C HIS A 63 0.58 -7.05 7.64
N PHE A 64 1.83 -7.35 7.30
CA PHE A 64 2.59 -8.51 7.73
C PHE A 64 3.49 -8.17 8.93
N ASP A 65 2.91 -8.15 10.13
CA ASP A 65 3.66 -8.01 11.38
C ASP A 65 4.21 -9.35 11.84
N ALA A 66 5.41 -9.70 11.39
CA ALA A 66 6.03 -10.98 11.72
C ALA A 66 6.20 -11.22 13.23
N GLU A 67 6.36 -10.16 14.04
CA GLU A 67 6.52 -10.27 15.49
C GLU A 67 5.18 -10.62 16.15
N ASN A 68 4.12 -9.89 15.83
CA ASN A 68 2.77 -10.14 16.35
C ASN A 68 2.21 -11.48 15.86
N LEU A 69 2.37 -11.76 14.56
CA LEU A 69 1.97 -13.04 13.97
C LEU A 69 2.62 -14.19 14.71
N ARG A 70 3.92 -14.12 15.03
CA ARG A 70 4.63 -15.19 15.76
C ARG A 70 4.15 -15.32 17.20
N ALA A 71 3.99 -14.21 17.90
CA ALA A 71 3.74 -14.18 19.34
C ALA A 71 2.28 -14.50 19.72
N HIS A 72 1.31 -14.06 18.91
CA HIS A 72 -0.08 -13.98 19.35
C HIS A 72 -1.09 -14.73 18.47
N VAL A 73 -0.80 -14.97 17.19
CA VAL A 73 -1.79 -15.59 16.28
C VAL A 73 -1.71 -17.11 16.32
N ASN A 74 -2.86 -17.78 16.40
CA ASN A 74 -2.96 -19.24 16.43
C ASN A 74 -2.33 -19.87 15.18
N LYS A 75 -1.37 -20.79 15.38
CA LYS A 75 -0.65 -21.47 14.29
C LYS A 75 -1.49 -22.57 13.63
N ASP A 76 -2.57 -23.00 14.26
CA ASP A 76 -3.56 -23.94 13.73
C ASP A 76 -4.66 -23.26 12.88
N ALA A 77 -4.70 -21.92 12.87
CA ALA A 77 -5.58 -21.16 11.99
C ALA A 77 -5.30 -21.50 10.53
N VAL A 78 -6.36 -21.60 9.71
CA VAL A 78 -6.22 -21.85 8.28
C VAL A 78 -5.91 -20.53 7.58
N VAL A 79 -4.73 -20.43 6.99
CA VAL A 79 -4.33 -19.25 6.21
C VAL A 79 -5.08 -19.25 4.88
N LEU A 80 -5.87 -18.21 4.62
CA LEU A 80 -6.47 -17.93 3.32
C LEU A 80 -5.41 -17.28 2.44
N LEU A 81 -4.83 -18.06 1.52
CA LEU A 81 -3.66 -17.62 0.76
C LEU A 81 -4.10 -17.02 -0.60
N PRO A 82 -3.70 -15.78 -0.91
CA PRO A 82 -3.87 -15.20 -2.24
C PRO A 82 -3.10 -15.96 -3.32
N ASP A 83 -3.66 -16.00 -4.54
CA ASP A 83 -3.04 -16.60 -5.73
C ASP A 83 -1.98 -15.65 -6.35
N PHE A 84 -0.89 -15.44 -5.61
CA PHE A 84 0.25 -14.63 -6.02
C PHE A 84 1.20 -15.36 -6.97
N PRO A 85 1.88 -14.64 -7.88
CA PRO A 85 2.81 -15.24 -8.84
C PRO A 85 4.09 -15.79 -8.19
N VAL A 86 4.41 -15.34 -6.98
CA VAL A 86 5.58 -15.78 -6.21
C VAL A 86 5.15 -16.32 -4.84
N PRO A 87 5.83 -17.35 -4.30
CA PRO A 87 5.43 -18.00 -3.06
C PRO A 87 5.85 -17.26 -1.78
N ASP A 88 6.37 -16.03 -1.88
CA ASP A 88 7.01 -15.29 -0.78
C ASP A 88 6.11 -15.22 0.46
N LEU A 89 4.84 -14.84 0.33
CA LEU A 89 3.93 -14.74 1.47
C LEU A 89 3.76 -16.09 2.18
N ARG A 90 3.60 -17.17 1.41
CA ARG A 90 3.50 -18.53 1.95
C ARG A 90 4.79 -18.91 2.69
N ASN A 91 5.94 -18.64 2.07
CA ASN A 91 7.24 -18.96 2.64
C ASN A 91 7.47 -18.22 3.96
N GLU A 92 7.14 -16.93 4.03
CA GLU A 92 7.27 -16.14 5.24
C GLU A 92 6.31 -16.62 6.34
N LEU A 93 5.04 -16.91 6.02
CA LEU A 93 4.10 -17.49 7.00
C LEU A 93 4.55 -18.88 7.49
N GLN A 94 5.10 -19.72 6.62
CA GLN A 94 5.67 -21.02 7.02
C GLN A 94 6.86 -20.87 7.96
N LYS A 95 7.75 -19.88 7.74
CA LYS A 95 8.85 -19.57 8.67
C LYS A 95 8.36 -19.15 10.06
N LEU A 96 7.14 -18.61 10.15
CA LEU A 96 6.49 -18.28 11.42
C LEU A 96 5.78 -19.46 12.09
N GLY A 97 5.70 -20.62 11.43
CA GLY A 97 5.09 -21.85 11.95
C GLY A 97 3.65 -22.12 11.49
N PHE A 98 3.08 -21.29 10.61
CA PHE A 98 1.79 -21.59 10.01
C PHE A 98 1.91 -22.79 9.06
N HIS A 99 0.98 -23.74 9.16
CA HIS A 99 1.09 -25.03 8.49
C HIS A 99 -0.19 -25.49 7.79
N ARG A 100 -1.30 -24.75 7.92
CA ARG A 100 -2.57 -25.01 7.25
C ARG A 100 -2.90 -23.87 6.30
N PHE A 101 -3.02 -24.19 5.02
CA PHE A 101 -3.27 -23.20 3.97
C PHE A 101 -4.49 -23.63 3.15
N PHE A 102 -5.36 -22.66 2.87
CA PHE A 102 -6.38 -22.75 1.84
C PHE A 102 -5.93 -21.87 0.68
N GLU A 103 -5.41 -22.51 -0.37
CA GLU A 103 -4.93 -21.82 -1.57
C GLU A 103 -6.15 -21.41 -2.41
N THR A 104 -6.35 -20.11 -2.58
CA THR A 104 -7.45 -19.57 -3.39
C THR A 104 -7.06 -19.54 -4.87
N THR A 105 -8.04 -19.34 -5.73
CA THR A 105 -7.84 -18.96 -7.14
C THR A 105 -8.27 -17.52 -7.28
N ASP A 106 -7.46 -16.71 -7.96
CA ASP A 106 -7.74 -15.28 -8.13
C ASP A 106 -9.16 -15.02 -8.66
N SER A 107 -9.90 -14.16 -7.95
CA SER A 107 -11.23 -13.69 -8.33
C SER A 107 -12.24 -14.83 -8.54
N VAL A 108 -12.07 -15.95 -7.83
CA VAL A 108 -13.01 -17.07 -7.79
C VAL A 108 -13.58 -17.18 -6.38
N LYS A 109 -14.91 -17.33 -6.27
CA LYS A 109 -15.59 -17.59 -5.00
C LYS A 109 -15.37 -19.04 -4.55
N HIS A 110 -14.94 -19.22 -3.32
CA HIS A 110 -14.74 -20.49 -2.64
C HIS A 110 -15.67 -20.63 -1.44
N ARG A 111 -16.17 -21.84 -1.20
CA ARG A 111 -16.99 -22.18 -0.04
C ARG A 111 -16.14 -22.90 0.99
N LEU A 112 -15.81 -22.24 2.09
CA LEU A 112 -15.15 -22.84 3.25
C LEU A 112 -16.21 -23.56 4.10
N ARG A 113 -15.98 -24.84 4.39
CA ARG A 113 -16.88 -25.65 5.23
C ARG A 113 -16.26 -25.87 6.60
N GLY A 114 -16.85 -25.26 7.62
CA GLY A 114 -16.43 -25.36 9.01
C GLY A 114 -17.42 -26.18 9.86
N PRO A 115 -17.03 -26.53 11.10
CA PRO A 115 -17.92 -27.25 12.02
C PRO A 115 -19.18 -26.46 12.40
N ASN A 116 -19.12 -25.12 12.34
CA ASN A 116 -20.20 -24.23 12.75
C ASN A 116 -21.03 -23.70 11.58
N GLY A 117 -20.69 -24.07 10.35
CA GLY A 117 -21.36 -23.61 9.15
C GLY A 117 -20.40 -23.34 8.01
N ASP A 118 -20.97 -22.74 6.98
CA ASP A 118 -20.32 -22.47 5.70
C ASP A 118 -20.04 -20.98 5.54
N LEU A 119 -18.89 -20.63 4.96
CA LEU A 119 -18.48 -19.27 4.69
C LEU A 119 -18.05 -19.16 3.22
N ASP A 120 -18.61 -18.21 2.46
CA ASP A 120 -18.10 -17.90 1.13
C ASP A 120 -16.99 -16.87 1.23
N VAL A 121 -15.87 -17.11 0.55
CA VAL A 121 -14.75 -16.18 0.44
C VAL A 121 -14.31 -16.02 -0.99
N MET A 122 -13.79 -14.86 -1.34
CA MET A 122 -13.08 -14.64 -2.61
C MET A 122 -11.90 -13.72 -2.36
N ILE A 123 -10.73 -14.09 -2.88
CA ILE A 123 -9.56 -13.22 -2.86
C ILE A 123 -9.33 -12.70 -4.28
N ILE A 124 -9.28 -11.37 -4.43
CA ILE A 124 -8.86 -10.71 -5.67
C ILE A 124 -7.37 -10.43 -5.54
N ALA A 125 -6.53 -11.15 -6.27
CA ALA A 125 -5.07 -11.06 -6.17
C ALA A 125 -4.50 -10.23 -7.34
N LEU A 126 -3.89 -9.11 -7.02
CA LEU A 126 -3.14 -8.29 -7.96
C LEU A 126 -1.74 -8.88 -8.16
N ARG A 127 -1.22 -8.75 -9.38
CA ARG A 127 -0.01 -9.46 -9.80
C ARG A 127 1.04 -8.53 -10.40
N ALA A 128 0.79 -7.24 -10.57
CA ALA A 128 1.81 -6.40 -11.20
C ALA A 128 3.03 -6.28 -10.27
N PRO A 129 4.25 -6.17 -10.80
CA PRO A 129 5.44 -5.87 -9.99
C PRO A 129 5.28 -4.58 -9.16
N ALA A 130 4.42 -3.66 -9.61
CA ALA A 130 4.11 -2.43 -8.88
C ALA A 130 3.18 -2.64 -7.66
N ASP A 131 2.40 -3.72 -7.60
CA ASP A 131 1.45 -4.03 -6.53
C ASP A 131 2.18 -4.73 -5.38
N GLY A 132 2.12 -4.17 -4.16
CA GLY A 132 2.82 -4.66 -2.96
C GLY A 132 4.24 -5.23 -3.21
N PRO A 133 4.77 -6.11 -2.36
CA PRO A 133 5.96 -6.89 -2.70
C PRO A 133 5.59 -8.02 -3.70
N ILE A 134 5.39 -7.67 -4.97
CA ILE A 134 4.93 -8.56 -6.07
C ILE A 134 3.62 -9.30 -5.71
N GLY A 135 2.64 -8.52 -5.28
CA GLY A 135 1.34 -9.00 -4.88
C GLY A 135 0.68 -8.03 -3.92
N ASP A 136 -0.59 -7.75 -4.17
CA ASP A 136 -1.52 -7.12 -3.24
C ASP A 136 -2.87 -7.82 -3.41
N SER A 137 -3.72 -7.90 -2.40
CA SER A 137 -4.97 -8.65 -2.54
C SER A 137 -6.09 -8.09 -1.70
N ALA A 138 -7.34 -8.28 -2.14
CA ALA A 138 -8.53 -7.95 -1.37
C ALA A 138 -9.31 -9.22 -0.99
N LEU A 139 -10.08 -9.18 0.10
CA LEU A 139 -10.90 -10.29 0.59
C LEU A 139 -12.38 -9.93 0.59
N VAL A 140 -13.21 -10.76 -0.03
CA VAL A 140 -14.67 -10.77 0.14
C VAL A 140 -15.04 -11.91 1.08
N VAL A 141 -15.96 -11.66 2.01
CA VAL A 141 -16.48 -12.62 2.98
C VAL A 141 -18.00 -12.54 2.99
N ALA A 142 -18.70 -13.66 2.83
CA ALA A 142 -20.15 -13.72 2.99
C ALA A 142 -20.58 -14.88 3.90
N ASP A 143 -21.37 -14.58 4.93
CA ASP A 143 -21.90 -15.56 5.90
C ASP A 143 -23.30 -16.10 5.51
N GLY A 144 -23.75 -15.78 4.30
CA GLY A 144 -25.07 -16.15 3.77
C GLY A 144 -26.15 -15.10 4.03
N GLU A 145 -25.88 -14.10 4.88
CA GLU A 145 -26.80 -12.97 5.15
C GLU A 145 -26.11 -11.61 4.93
N THR A 146 -24.86 -11.47 5.38
CA THR A 146 -24.04 -10.26 5.22
C THR A 146 -22.83 -10.55 4.34
N THR A 147 -22.53 -9.65 3.40
CA THR A 147 -21.31 -9.64 2.60
C THR A 147 -20.42 -8.44 2.93
N ALA A 148 -19.19 -8.71 3.34
CA ALA A 148 -18.16 -7.71 3.58
C ALA A 148 -17.04 -7.80 2.53
N PHE A 149 -16.61 -6.65 2.02
CA PHE A 149 -15.47 -6.50 1.13
C PHE A 149 -14.35 -5.74 1.84
N ASN A 150 -13.33 -6.47 2.28
CA ASN A 150 -12.07 -5.90 2.78
C ASN A 150 -11.12 -5.66 1.61
N MET A 151 -11.15 -4.45 1.07
CA MET A 151 -10.34 -4.04 -0.07
C MET A 151 -8.89 -3.74 0.30
N ASN A 152 -8.62 -3.39 1.57
CA ASN A 152 -7.31 -2.92 2.06
C ASN A 152 -6.61 -1.92 1.11
N ASP A 153 -5.35 -2.18 0.76
CA ASP A 153 -4.47 -1.46 -0.16
C ASP A 153 -4.69 -1.85 -1.62
N ALA A 154 -5.30 -3.01 -1.86
CA ALA A 154 -5.50 -3.55 -3.19
C ALA A 154 -6.29 -2.58 -4.07
N ARG A 155 -5.91 -2.53 -5.34
CA ARG A 155 -6.48 -1.67 -6.38
C ARG A 155 -7.03 -2.49 -7.55
N PRO A 156 -8.02 -3.36 -7.30
CA PRO A 156 -8.65 -4.15 -8.35
C PRO A 156 -9.16 -3.26 -9.48
N VAL A 157 -8.86 -3.69 -10.70
CA VAL A 157 -9.28 -3.03 -11.95
C VAL A 157 -10.63 -3.53 -12.46
N ASP A 158 -11.05 -4.70 -12.00
CA ASP A 158 -12.35 -5.29 -12.27
C ASP A 158 -13.08 -5.57 -10.96
N LEU A 159 -14.25 -4.96 -10.81
CA LEU A 159 -15.14 -5.10 -9.67
C LEU A 159 -16.47 -5.76 -10.05
N ASP A 160 -16.68 -6.06 -11.33
CA ASP A 160 -17.93 -6.65 -11.81
C ASP A 160 -18.13 -8.06 -11.21
N VAL A 161 -17.02 -8.73 -10.87
CA VAL A 161 -16.98 -10.00 -10.15
C VAL A 161 -17.67 -9.95 -8.79
N LEU A 162 -17.65 -8.79 -8.10
CA LEU A 162 -18.35 -8.64 -6.82
C LEU A 162 -19.85 -8.83 -6.99
N ALA A 163 -20.42 -8.12 -7.97
CA ALA A 163 -21.85 -8.18 -8.26
C ALA A 163 -22.26 -9.55 -8.83
N SER A 164 -21.43 -10.17 -9.67
CA SER A 164 -21.75 -11.48 -10.25
C SER A 164 -21.69 -12.61 -9.23
N GLU A 165 -20.74 -12.58 -8.31
CA GLU A 165 -20.52 -13.67 -7.35
C GLU A 165 -21.26 -13.49 -6.02
N PHE A 166 -21.42 -12.25 -5.55
CA PHE A 166 -21.99 -11.95 -4.23
C PHE A 166 -23.23 -11.06 -4.27
N GLY A 167 -23.53 -10.44 -5.41
CA GLY A 167 -24.63 -9.48 -5.51
C GLY A 167 -24.29 -8.17 -4.80
N HIS A 168 -25.06 -7.83 -3.77
CA HIS A 168 -24.85 -6.58 -3.01
C HIS A 168 -23.73 -6.74 -1.98
N ILE A 169 -22.88 -5.72 -1.86
CA ILE A 169 -21.88 -5.62 -0.79
C ILE A 169 -22.46 -4.78 0.33
N ASP A 170 -22.55 -5.33 1.55
CA ASP A 170 -23.10 -4.60 2.69
C ASP A 170 -22.08 -3.66 3.32
N VAL A 171 -20.84 -4.14 3.48
CA VAL A 171 -19.75 -3.43 4.16
C VAL A 171 -18.52 -3.38 3.28
N HIS A 172 -17.94 -2.20 3.07
CA HIS A 172 -16.74 -2.00 2.27
C HIS A 172 -15.65 -1.30 3.09
N MET A 173 -14.53 -1.97 3.32
CA MET A 173 -13.34 -1.42 3.99
C MET A 173 -12.31 -1.06 2.91
N LEU A 174 -11.89 0.21 2.82
CA LEU A 174 -10.98 0.66 1.75
C LEU A 174 -9.94 1.69 2.20
N GLN A 175 -8.78 1.68 1.52
CA GLN A 175 -7.75 2.71 1.63
C GLN A 175 -8.21 4.05 1.06
N TYR A 176 -8.04 5.10 1.87
CA TYR A 176 -8.34 6.49 1.49
C TYR A 176 -7.15 7.45 1.68
N SER A 177 -6.19 7.08 2.53
CA SER A 177 -4.99 7.87 2.84
C SER A 177 -3.81 7.50 1.94
N GLY A 178 -2.76 8.32 1.97
CA GLY A 178 -1.49 8.01 1.33
C GLY A 178 -0.67 6.96 2.08
N ALA A 179 -0.08 6.06 1.30
CA ALA A 179 0.95 5.12 1.71
C ALA A 179 2.16 5.26 0.76
N ILE A 180 2.79 6.45 0.74
CA ILE A 180 3.85 6.80 -0.21
C ILE A 180 4.72 7.95 0.32
N TRP A 181 5.94 8.11 -0.19
CA TRP A 181 6.89 9.17 0.20
C TRP A 181 6.86 10.43 -0.70
N TYR A 182 6.12 10.43 -1.81
CA TYR A 182 6.03 11.58 -2.73
C TYR A 182 4.90 12.55 -2.31
N PRO A 183 5.15 13.88 -2.20
CA PRO A 183 6.39 14.60 -2.56
C PRO A 183 7.35 14.88 -1.39
N MET A 184 7.00 14.50 -0.16
CA MET A 184 7.65 14.92 1.09
C MET A 184 9.18 14.75 1.07
N VAL A 185 9.66 13.58 0.66
CA VAL A 185 11.11 13.25 0.68
C VAL A 185 11.90 13.88 -0.46
N TYR A 186 11.23 14.45 -1.47
CA TYR A 186 11.94 14.94 -2.65
C TYR A 186 12.58 16.29 -2.38
N ASP A 187 13.80 16.51 -2.85
CA ASP A 187 14.42 17.82 -2.90
C ASP A 187 13.82 18.61 -4.07
N MET A 188 12.89 19.49 -3.73
CA MET A 188 12.21 20.37 -4.67
C MET A 188 11.71 21.63 -3.93
N PRO A 189 11.44 22.73 -4.65
CA PRO A 189 10.95 23.96 -4.03
C PRO A 189 9.70 23.71 -3.18
N ALA A 190 9.59 24.34 -2.00
CA ALA A 190 8.48 24.14 -1.07
C ALA A 190 7.10 24.32 -1.75
N ARG A 191 6.94 25.39 -2.53
CA ARG A 191 5.70 25.62 -3.30
C ARG A 191 5.33 24.47 -4.25
N ALA A 192 6.32 23.78 -4.83
CA ALA A 192 6.06 22.61 -5.66
C ALA A 192 5.65 21.40 -4.81
N LYS A 193 6.29 21.19 -3.64
CA LYS A 193 5.85 20.17 -2.68
C LYS A 193 4.39 20.38 -2.27
N ASP A 194 4.03 21.61 -1.91
CA ASP A 194 2.67 21.94 -1.47
C ASP A 194 1.64 21.64 -2.57
N ALA A 195 1.93 22.09 -3.80
CA ALA A 195 1.05 21.85 -4.94
C ALA A 195 0.90 20.36 -5.25
N PHE A 196 2.00 19.60 -5.25
CA PHE A 196 1.95 18.16 -5.51
C PHE A 196 1.32 17.38 -4.36
N GLY A 197 1.52 17.82 -3.11
CA GLY A 197 0.93 17.24 -1.92
C GLY A 197 -0.59 17.39 -1.94
N ALA A 198 -1.08 18.62 -2.16
CA ALA A 198 -2.51 18.89 -2.26
C ALA A 198 -3.17 18.11 -3.41
N GLN A 199 -2.50 18.05 -4.56
CA GLN A 199 -2.96 17.24 -5.68
C GLN A 199 -3.00 15.74 -5.34
N LYS A 200 -2.01 15.23 -4.60
CA LYS A 200 -1.94 13.82 -4.22
C LYS A 200 -3.02 13.47 -3.20
N ARG A 201 -3.21 14.30 -2.17
CA ARG A 201 -4.29 14.20 -1.19
C ARG A 201 -5.65 14.12 -1.88
N GLN A 202 -5.93 15.05 -2.79
CA GLN A 202 -7.20 15.06 -3.52
C GLN A 202 -7.37 13.81 -4.39
N ARG A 203 -6.34 13.36 -5.12
CA ARG A 203 -6.43 12.17 -5.97
C ARG A 203 -6.71 10.89 -5.18
N GLN A 204 -6.18 10.76 -3.98
CA GLN A 204 -6.47 9.61 -3.11
C GLN A 204 -7.94 9.60 -2.69
N MET A 205 -8.49 10.77 -2.33
CA MET A 205 -9.91 10.94 -2.01
C MET A 205 -10.80 10.63 -3.22
N ASP A 206 -10.43 11.12 -4.41
CA ASP A 206 -11.16 10.85 -5.64
C ASP A 206 -11.18 9.37 -5.98
N ARG A 207 -10.04 8.69 -5.83
CA ARG A 207 -9.93 7.23 -6.04
C ARG A 207 -10.83 6.48 -5.06
N ALA A 208 -10.80 6.81 -3.77
CA ALA A 208 -11.65 6.16 -2.77
C ALA A 208 -13.14 6.36 -3.08
N ARG A 209 -13.56 7.58 -3.47
CA ARG A 209 -14.95 7.85 -3.89
C ARG A 209 -15.36 7.08 -5.15
N GLN A 210 -14.46 6.94 -6.13
CA GLN A 210 -14.73 6.13 -7.32
C GLN A 210 -14.95 4.66 -6.95
N TYR A 211 -14.18 4.13 -6.00
CA TYR A 211 -14.38 2.78 -5.50
C TYR A 211 -15.69 2.61 -4.73
N ILE A 212 -16.04 3.56 -3.85
CA ILE A 212 -17.34 3.57 -3.17
C ILE A 212 -18.49 3.55 -4.19
N ALA A 213 -18.42 4.39 -5.21
CA ALA A 213 -19.46 4.47 -6.24
C ALA A 213 -19.57 3.20 -7.09
N GLN A 214 -18.44 2.55 -7.42
CA GLN A 214 -18.43 1.31 -8.20
C GLN A 214 -18.92 0.10 -7.41
N VAL A 215 -18.52 -0.02 -6.14
CA VAL A 215 -18.94 -1.13 -5.27
C VAL A 215 -20.40 -0.94 -4.82
N GLY A 216 -20.82 0.30 -4.57
CA GLY A 216 -22.19 0.61 -4.17
C GLY A 216 -22.59 0.05 -2.80
N ALA A 217 -21.63 -0.10 -1.89
CA ALA A 217 -21.88 -0.69 -0.57
C ALA A 217 -22.74 0.20 0.33
N THR A 218 -23.48 -0.42 1.25
CA THR A 218 -24.32 0.31 2.23
C THR A 218 -23.46 1.05 3.25
N TRP A 219 -22.46 0.36 3.80
CA TRP A 219 -21.57 0.87 4.84
C TRP A 219 -20.14 0.89 4.33
N VAL A 220 -19.43 1.96 4.65
CA VAL A 220 -18.04 2.17 4.29
C VAL A 220 -17.22 2.38 5.56
N VAL A 221 -16.16 1.61 5.73
CA VAL A 221 -15.21 1.73 6.83
C VAL A 221 -13.88 2.26 6.27
N PRO A 222 -13.44 3.46 6.66
CA PRO A 222 -12.10 3.94 6.34
C PRO A 222 -11.05 2.98 6.91
N SER A 223 -10.13 2.50 6.07
CA SER A 223 -9.11 1.52 6.44
C SER A 223 -7.75 1.87 5.82
N ALA A 224 -6.70 1.13 6.18
CA ALA A 224 -5.39 1.16 5.51
C ALA A 224 -4.75 2.56 5.48
N GLY A 225 -4.86 3.28 6.58
CA GLY A 225 -4.15 4.52 6.83
C GLY A 225 -4.94 5.55 7.64
N PRO A 226 -4.31 6.69 7.96
CA PRO A 226 -2.88 6.92 7.84
C PRO A 226 -2.09 6.16 8.93
N PRO A 227 -0.80 5.86 8.72
CA PRO A 227 0.09 5.52 9.83
C PRO A 227 0.35 6.77 10.70
N CYS A 228 0.83 6.56 11.93
CA CYS A 228 1.36 7.62 12.79
C CYS A 228 2.90 7.66 12.76
N PHE A 229 3.46 8.87 12.65
CA PHE A 229 4.90 9.13 12.67
C PHE A 229 5.32 9.68 14.03
N LEU A 230 5.81 8.80 14.90
CA LEU A 230 6.14 9.16 16.29
C LEU A 230 7.58 9.65 16.49
N ALA A 231 8.48 9.34 15.55
CA ALA A 231 9.86 9.81 15.65
C ALA A 231 9.93 11.34 15.48
N PRO A 232 10.68 12.07 16.33
CA PRO A 232 10.73 13.54 16.29
C PRO A 232 11.04 14.12 14.90
N GLU A 233 11.95 13.48 14.16
CA GLU A 233 12.35 13.88 12.82
C GLU A 233 11.27 13.66 11.73
N LEU A 234 10.30 12.79 11.98
CA LEU A 234 9.17 12.49 11.07
C LEU A 234 7.85 13.08 11.55
N ARG A 235 7.79 13.69 12.74
CA ARG A 235 6.57 14.22 13.37
C ARG A 235 5.75 15.16 12.48
N HIS A 236 6.42 15.88 11.60
CA HIS A 236 5.84 16.82 10.63
C HIS A 236 5.02 16.15 9.52
N LEU A 237 5.10 14.82 9.37
CA LEU A 237 4.33 14.07 8.39
C LEU A 237 2.91 13.76 8.88
N ASN A 238 2.63 13.82 10.18
CA ASN A 238 1.25 13.63 10.67
C ASN A 238 0.37 14.82 10.25
N ASP A 239 -0.85 14.55 9.78
CA ASP A 239 -1.82 15.57 9.41
C ASP A 239 -2.59 16.11 10.62
N ASP A 240 -1.90 16.65 11.62
CA ASP A 240 -2.53 17.18 12.85
C ASP A 240 -2.61 18.71 12.89
N GLY A 241 -2.24 19.36 11.78
CA GLY A 241 -2.45 20.77 11.54
C GLY A 241 -3.54 21.01 10.49
N SER A 242 -3.50 22.18 9.86
CA SER A 242 -4.40 22.56 8.78
C SER A 242 -3.70 22.54 7.42
N ASP A 243 -2.78 21.61 7.19
CA ASP A 243 -1.98 21.56 5.96
C ASP A 243 -2.74 20.83 4.83
N PRO A 244 -3.30 21.56 3.84
CA PRO A 244 -4.02 20.92 2.74
C PRO A 244 -3.09 20.10 1.83
N ALA A 245 -1.77 20.25 1.95
CA ALA A 245 -0.79 19.50 1.18
C ALA A 245 -0.35 18.19 1.84
N ASN A 246 -0.73 17.94 3.10
CA ASN A 246 -0.40 16.69 3.76
C ASN A 246 -1.15 15.53 3.09
N ILE A 247 -0.43 14.46 2.74
CA ILE A 247 -1.00 13.31 2.02
C ILE A 247 -1.48 12.18 2.95
N PHE A 248 -1.42 12.39 4.27
CA PHE A 248 -1.83 11.43 5.29
C PHE A 248 -3.09 11.89 6.05
N PRO A 249 -4.20 12.22 5.35
CA PRO A 249 -5.46 12.56 6.00
C PRO A 249 -5.96 11.39 6.84
N ASP A 250 -6.66 11.69 7.94
CA ASP A 250 -7.26 10.68 8.81
C ASP A 250 -8.71 10.32 8.43
N GLN A 251 -9.27 9.39 9.20
CA GLN A 251 -10.59 8.81 8.98
C GLN A 251 -11.67 9.88 9.04
N MET A 252 -11.58 10.86 9.95
CA MET A 252 -12.58 11.93 10.07
C MET A 252 -12.55 12.87 8.86
N VAL A 253 -11.35 13.22 8.36
CA VAL A 253 -11.22 13.98 7.11
C VAL A 253 -11.91 13.25 5.95
N PHE A 254 -11.73 11.93 5.85
CA PHE A 254 -12.36 11.16 4.78
C PHE A 254 -13.88 11.03 4.96
N LEU A 255 -14.36 10.82 6.18
CA LEU A 255 -15.81 10.78 6.48
C LEU A 255 -16.47 12.13 6.17
N ASP A 256 -15.81 13.25 6.45
CA ASP A 256 -16.29 14.58 6.04
C ASP A 256 -16.32 14.73 4.51
N GLN A 257 -15.31 14.23 3.80
CA GLN A 257 -15.33 14.19 2.34
C GLN A 257 -16.48 13.35 1.80
N MET A 258 -16.78 12.20 2.41
CA MET A 258 -17.94 11.38 2.02
C MET A 258 -19.25 12.14 2.21
N ARG A 259 -19.48 12.71 3.40
CA ARG A 259 -20.69 13.50 3.71
C ARG A 259 -20.86 14.68 2.75
N ALA A 260 -19.78 15.42 2.48
CA ALA A 260 -19.80 16.54 1.53
C ALA A 260 -20.19 16.14 0.10
N HIS A 261 -20.06 14.85 -0.26
CA HIS A 261 -20.45 14.28 -1.55
C HIS A 261 -21.73 13.43 -1.47
N GLY A 262 -22.53 13.57 -0.40
CA GLY A 262 -23.82 12.89 -0.25
C GLY A 262 -23.72 11.41 0.10
N GLN A 263 -22.61 10.96 0.68
CA GLN A 263 -22.40 9.58 1.13
C GLN A 263 -22.38 9.53 2.67
N ASP A 264 -23.51 9.19 3.28
CA ASP A 264 -23.68 9.18 4.75
C ASP A 264 -23.37 7.83 5.41
N GLY A 265 -23.13 6.77 4.63
CA GLY A 265 -22.86 5.40 5.11
C GLY A 265 -21.47 5.17 5.69
N GLY A 266 -20.74 6.22 6.09
CA GLY A 266 -19.39 6.12 6.62
C GLY A 266 -19.36 5.76 8.11
N LEU A 267 -18.54 4.78 8.50
CA LEU A 267 -18.38 4.32 9.88
C LEU A 267 -16.98 4.60 10.41
N LEU A 268 -16.89 5.44 11.46
CA LEU A 268 -15.64 5.61 12.19
C LEU A 268 -15.36 4.38 13.05
N MET A 269 -14.27 3.66 12.77
CA MET A 269 -13.82 2.55 13.59
C MET A 269 -12.38 2.79 14.01
N ILE A 270 -12.14 2.80 15.33
CA ILE A 270 -10.82 2.85 15.95
C ILE A 270 -10.46 1.44 16.44
N PRO A 271 -9.20 1.16 16.81
CA PRO A 271 -8.83 -0.10 17.45
C PRO A 271 -9.78 -0.46 18.60
N GLY A 272 -10.37 -1.65 18.55
CA GLY A 272 -11.35 -2.14 19.51
C GLY A 272 -12.81 -1.74 19.23
N SER A 273 -13.09 -0.90 18.21
CA SER A 273 -14.46 -0.65 17.75
C SER A 273 -15.06 -1.92 17.15
N THR A 274 -16.33 -2.20 17.48
CA THR A 274 -17.09 -3.34 16.94
C THR A 274 -18.35 -2.84 16.22
N ALA A 275 -18.56 -3.28 14.98
CA ALA A 275 -19.77 -3.03 14.20
C ALA A 275 -20.49 -4.36 13.92
N ASP A 276 -21.76 -4.45 14.29
CA ASP A 276 -22.60 -5.65 14.13
C ASP A 276 -23.63 -5.45 13.03
N PHE A 277 -23.72 -6.40 12.11
CA PHE A 277 -24.51 -6.31 10.88
C PHE A 277 -25.42 -7.53 10.65
N THR A 278 -26.59 -7.24 10.09
CA THR A 278 -27.54 -8.21 9.52
C THR A 278 -27.94 -7.72 8.12
N GLY A 279 -27.33 -8.30 7.09
CA GLY A 279 -27.33 -7.76 5.72
C GLY A 279 -26.91 -6.29 5.71
N THR A 280 -27.76 -5.44 5.13
CA THR A 280 -27.54 -3.98 5.05
C THR A 280 -27.79 -3.24 6.36
N THR A 281 -28.34 -3.88 7.39
CA THR A 281 -28.69 -3.24 8.67
C THR A 281 -27.49 -3.21 9.60
N LEU A 282 -27.09 -2.01 10.04
CA LEU A 282 -26.17 -1.85 11.17
C LEU A 282 -26.95 -1.97 12.48
N ASN A 283 -26.78 -3.09 13.17
CA ASN A 283 -27.46 -3.37 14.44
C ASN A 283 -26.85 -2.57 15.59
N SER A 284 -25.52 -2.43 15.61
CA SER A 284 -24.82 -1.58 16.57
C SER A 284 -23.42 -1.21 16.11
N LEU A 285 -22.96 -0.02 16.51
CA LEU A 285 -21.56 0.41 16.47
C LEU A 285 -21.15 0.73 17.91
N ARG A 286 -20.12 0.05 18.43
CA ARG A 286 -19.61 0.24 19.79
C ARG A 286 -18.13 0.59 19.73
N HIS A 287 -17.73 1.48 20.63
CA HIS A 287 -16.36 1.95 20.77
C HIS A 287 -15.82 1.57 22.15
N PRO A 288 -14.49 1.39 22.30
CA PRO A 288 -13.87 1.19 23.61
C PRO A 288 -13.86 2.47 24.45
N LEU A 289 -14.08 3.63 23.83
CA LEU A 289 -14.14 4.95 24.45
C LEU A 289 -15.50 5.62 24.17
N PRO A 290 -15.94 6.59 24.97
CA PRO A 290 -17.08 7.43 24.63
C PRO A 290 -16.91 8.10 23.25
N ALA A 291 -17.99 8.23 22.49
CA ALA A 291 -17.94 8.74 21.10
C ALA A 291 -17.24 10.11 20.98
N GLU A 292 -17.45 11.02 21.94
CA GLU A 292 -16.77 12.33 21.96
C GLU A 292 -15.25 12.20 22.07
N GLN A 293 -14.74 11.21 22.83
CA GLN A 293 -13.31 10.97 22.97
C GLN A 293 -12.74 10.29 21.74
N VAL A 294 -13.53 9.43 21.07
CA VAL A 294 -13.15 8.83 19.78
C VAL A 294 -12.96 9.93 18.72
N GLU A 295 -13.90 10.86 18.61
CA GLU A 295 -13.81 11.98 17.67
C GLU A 295 -12.67 12.94 18.02
N ALA A 296 -12.42 13.18 19.32
CA ALA A 296 -11.35 14.05 19.79
C ALA A 296 -9.95 13.60 19.33
N ILE A 297 -9.70 12.28 19.21
CA ILE A 297 -8.43 11.72 18.71
C ILE A 297 -8.07 12.27 17.32
N PHE A 298 -9.07 12.58 16.50
CA PHE A 298 -8.89 13.06 15.13
C PHE A 298 -9.10 14.57 14.98
N THR A 299 -9.68 15.22 15.99
CA THR A 299 -10.12 16.62 15.91
C THR A 299 -9.38 17.49 16.93
N THR A 300 -9.99 17.79 18.08
CA THR A 300 -9.47 18.77 19.05
C THR A 300 -8.18 18.33 19.72
N ASP A 301 -7.99 17.02 19.90
CA ASP A 301 -6.92 16.47 20.73
C ASP A 301 -5.83 15.77 19.91
N LYS A 302 -5.94 15.73 18.58
CA LYS A 302 -5.04 14.94 17.71
C LYS A 302 -3.56 15.20 17.96
N ALA A 303 -3.15 16.47 18.03
CA ALA A 303 -1.75 16.83 18.28
C ALA A 303 -1.25 16.35 19.65
N ALA A 304 -2.09 16.47 20.69
CA ALA A 304 -1.79 16.04 22.05
C ALA A 304 -1.78 14.50 22.15
N TYR A 305 -2.72 13.82 21.50
CA TYR A 305 -2.76 12.36 21.40
C TYR A 305 -1.49 11.82 20.77
N ILE A 306 -1.04 12.40 19.65
CA ILE A 306 0.21 11.98 18.97
C ILE A 306 1.43 12.23 19.87
N ALA A 307 1.45 13.32 20.63
CA ALA A 307 2.54 13.60 21.56
C ALA A 307 2.59 12.59 22.71
N ASP A 308 1.46 12.30 23.36
CA ASP A 308 1.36 11.26 24.39
C ASP A 308 1.77 9.88 23.84
N TYR A 309 1.28 9.55 22.64
CA TYR A 309 1.62 8.28 22.00
C TYR A 309 3.12 8.19 21.68
N ALA A 310 3.75 9.28 21.23
CA ALA A 310 5.19 9.33 21.01
C ALA A 310 5.97 9.13 22.32
N ASP A 311 5.52 9.72 23.43
CA ASP A 311 6.14 9.54 24.75
C ASP A 311 6.02 8.09 25.23
N ARG A 312 4.83 7.46 25.09
CA ARG A 312 4.61 6.05 25.45
C ARG A 312 5.45 5.09 24.60
N MET A 313 5.64 5.38 23.32
CA MET A 313 6.41 4.55 22.38
C MET A 313 7.91 4.90 22.32
N ALA A 314 8.38 5.92 23.04
CA ALA A 314 9.79 6.32 23.02
C ALA A 314 10.76 5.17 23.36
N PRO A 315 10.49 4.28 24.35
CA PRO A 315 11.34 3.12 24.61
C PRO A 315 11.35 2.12 23.45
N VAL A 316 10.20 1.90 22.81
CA VAL A 316 10.07 1.00 21.65
C VAL A 316 10.87 1.55 20.47
N LEU A 317 10.72 2.85 20.18
CA LEU A 317 11.48 3.52 19.12
C LEU A 317 12.99 3.46 19.38
N ALA A 318 13.43 3.66 20.63
CA ALA A 318 14.84 3.56 21.00
C ALA A 318 15.38 2.14 20.81
N ALA A 319 14.61 1.11 21.20
CA ALA A 319 14.99 -0.28 21.00
C ALA A 319 15.09 -0.65 19.51
N GLN A 320 14.12 -0.20 18.70
CA GLN A 320 14.15 -0.38 17.24
C GLN A 320 15.41 0.25 16.62
N LYS A 321 15.74 1.50 16.99
CA LYS A 321 16.96 2.20 16.53
C LYS A 321 18.24 1.51 16.98
N ALA A 322 18.27 0.96 18.20
CA ALA A 322 19.43 0.23 18.72
C ALA A 322 19.69 -1.09 17.95
N GLY A 323 18.68 -1.66 17.30
CA GLY A 323 18.82 -2.84 16.45
C GLY A 323 19.39 -2.57 15.05
N TRP A 324 19.52 -1.30 14.65
CA TRP A 324 20.10 -0.93 13.36
C TRP A 324 21.60 -1.20 13.34
N ALA A 325 22.13 -1.51 12.16
CA ALA A 325 23.58 -1.60 11.96
C ALA A 325 24.25 -0.26 12.27
N ALA A 326 25.49 -0.28 12.75
CA ALA A 326 26.26 0.94 13.00
C ALA A 326 26.47 1.73 11.69
N ALA A 327 26.41 3.07 11.76
CA ALA A 327 26.62 3.93 10.60
C ALA A 327 28.05 3.81 10.03
N ALA A 328 29.04 3.67 10.92
CA ALA A 328 30.44 3.44 10.57
C ALA A 328 30.71 1.97 10.23
N GLY A 329 31.62 1.74 9.28
CA GLY A 329 32.03 0.40 8.87
C GLY A 329 32.87 0.43 7.60
N GLU A 330 33.06 -0.73 6.99
CA GLU A 330 33.75 -0.86 5.71
C GLU A 330 33.02 -0.09 4.59
N PRO A 331 33.73 0.38 3.54
CA PRO A 331 33.11 1.05 2.40
C PRO A 331 31.97 0.25 1.77
N LEU A 332 30.89 0.92 1.40
CA LEU A 332 29.67 0.28 0.90
C LEU A 332 29.73 -0.11 -0.58
N LEU A 333 30.73 0.37 -1.33
CA LEU A 333 30.83 0.12 -2.78
C LEU A 333 30.82 -1.37 -3.14
N GLN A 334 31.63 -2.19 -2.47
CA GLN A 334 31.72 -3.61 -2.81
C GLN A 334 30.48 -4.40 -2.38
N PRO A 335 29.94 -4.24 -1.16
CA PRO A 335 28.65 -4.84 -0.80
C PRO A 335 27.52 -4.48 -1.77
N LEU A 336 27.41 -3.21 -2.19
CA LEU A 336 26.38 -2.79 -3.15
C LEU A 336 26.62 -3.34 -4.56
N ARG A 337 27.88 -3.52 -4.99
CA ARG A 337 28.20 -4.26 -6.23
C ARG A 337 27.67 -5.68 -6.17
N THR A 338 28.00 -6.40 -5.09
CA THR A 338 27.60 -7.79 -4.89
C THR A 338 26.08 -7.95 -4.88
N LEU A 339 25.34 -7.00 -4.31
CA LEU A 339 23.88 -7.02 -4.33
C LEU A 339 23.32 -6.69 -5.71
N PHE A 340 23.71 -5.56 -6.30
CA PHE A 340 22.99 -4.98 -7.43
C PHE A 340 23.46 -5.44 -8.81
N GLU A 341 24.76 -5.69 -9.02
CA GLU A 341 25.26 -6.05 -10.36
C GLU A 341 24.64 -7.35 -10.90
N PRO A 342 24.50 -8.44 -10.11
CA PRO A 342 23.83 -9.65 -10.58
C PRO A 342 22.36 -9.41 -10.99
N ILE A 343 21.64 -8.57 -10.25
CA ILE A 343 20.24 -8.21 -10.56
C ILE A 343 20.17 -7.36 -11.83
N MET A 344 21.06 -6.37 -11.98
CA MET A 344 21.16 -5.53 -13.19
C MET A 344 21.47 -6.35 -14.45
N LEU A 345 22.34 -7.35 -14.33
CA LEU A 345 22.73 -8.21 -15.46
C LEU A 345 21.59 -9.14 -15.92
N GLN A 346 20.62 -9.43 -15.06
CA GLN A 346 19.49 -10.32 -15.37
C GLN A 346 18.36 -9.64 -16.14
N SER A 347 18.20 -8.32 -16.04
CA SER A 347 17.10 -7.61 -16.70
C SER A 347 17.60 -6.43 -17.54
N ASN A 348 17.63 -6.64 -18.85
CA ASN A 348 17.87 -5.54 -19.79
C ASN A 348 16.67 -4.59 -19.84
N GLU A 349 15.44 -5.11 -19.80
CA GLU A 349 14.22 -4.31 -19.90
C GLU A 349 14.16 -3.25 -18.77
N ILE A 350 14.39 -3.68 -17.52
CA ILE A 350 14.37 -2.77 -16.38
C ILE A 350 15.54 -1.79 -16.43
N CYS A 351 16.76 -2.26 -16.73
CA CYS A 351 17.92 -1.37 -16.80
C CYS A 351 17.80 -0.33 -17.93
N ASP A 352 17.23 -0.69 -19.08
CA ASP A 352 17.00 0.21 -20.20
C ASP A 352 15.81 1.15 -19.97
N GLY A 353 14.76 0.66 -19.32
CA GLY A 353 13.64 1.46 -18.82
C GLY A 353 14.09 2.52 -17.80
N ILE A 354 15.09 2.21 -16.97
CA ILE A 354 15.76 3.21 -16.13
C ILE A 354 16.60 4.15 -16.98
N GLY A 355 17.51 3.60 -17.78
CA GLY A 355 18.20 4.29 -18.87
C GLY A 355 19.22 5.37 -18.48
N TYR A 356 19.50 5.57 -17.18
CA TYR A 356 20.45 6.57 -16.69
C TYR A 356 21.21 6.07 -15.46
N PRO A 357 22.43 6.58 -15.20
CA PRO A 357 23.06 6.41 -13.90
C PRO A 357 22.24 7.08 -12.80
N VAL A 358 22.15 6.41 -11.64
CA VAL A 358 21.45 6.88 -10.45
C VAL A 358 22.43 7.07 -9.30
N GLU A 359 22.34 8.22 -8.64
CA GLU A 359 23.21 8.56 -7.51
C GLU A 359 22.65 8.01 -6.20
N LEU A 360 23.48 7.31 -5.43
CA LEU A 360 23.25 6.96 -4.04
C LEU A 360 24.24 7.71 -3.15
N ALA A 361 23.78 8.77 -2.49
CA ALA A 361 24.54 9.46 -1.44
C ALA A 361 24.27 8.79 -0.10
N ILE A 362 25.29 8.16 0.47
CA ILE A 362 25.19 7.36 1.70
C ILE A 362 26.15 7.94 2.74
N GLY A 363 25.66 8.92 3.51
CA GLY A 363 26.51 9.71 4.40
C GLY A 363 27.65 10.40 3.62
N PRO A 364 28.93 10.11 3.90
CA PRO A 364 30.07 10.69 3.18
C PRO A 364 30.40 9.95 1.86
N GLU A 365 29.82 8.77 1.61
CA GLU A 365 30.08 7.98 0.40
C GLU A 365 29.08 8.36 -0.69
N THR A 366 29.57 8.50 -1.92
CA THR A 366 28.72 8.56 -3.11
C THR A 366 28.99 7.31 -3.94
N ILE A 367 27.94 6.58 -4.29
CA ILE A 367 28.00 5.38 -5.13
C ILE A 367 27.01 5.56 -6.28
N VAL A 368 27.38 5.15 -7.48
CA VAL A 368 26.56 5.30 -8.68
C VAL A 368 26.10 3.92 -9.15
N LEU A 369 24.79 3.77 -9.31
CA LEU A 369 24.16 2.66 -10.00
C LEU A 369 24.09 3.02 -11.50
N ASP A 370 25.05 2.55 -12.30
CA ASP A 370 25.14 2.82 -13.74
C ASP A 370 24.32 1.79 -14.52
N PHE A 371 23.00 1.97 -14.54
CA PHE A 371 22.08 1.07 -15.24
C PHE A 371 22.42 0.86 -16.71
N PRO A 372 22.79 1.88 -17.52
CA PRO A 372 23.25 1.66 -18.90
C PRO A 372 24.43 0.69 -19.02
N LYS A 373 25.34 0.66 -18.04
CA LYS A 373 26.50 -0.25 -18.02
C LYS A 373 26.30 -1.51 -17.19
N ARG A 374 25.19 -1.63 -16.46
CA ARG A 374 24.91 -2.72 -15.51
C ARG A 374 26.04 -2.87 -14.49
N ALA A 375 26.48 -1.73 -13.94
CA ALA A 375 27.62 -1.68 -13.03
C ALA A 375 27.34 -0.75 -11.86
N VAL A 376 27.89 -1.09 -10.69
CA VAL A 376 27.95 -0.20 -9.54
C VAL A 376 29.35 0.37 -9.44
N ARG A 377 29.48 1.68 -9.34
CA ARG A 377 30.79 2.35 -9.46
C ARG A 377 30.92 3.58 -8.58
N GLU A 378 32.16 4.05 -8.50
CA GLU A 378 32.49 5.36 -7.94
C GLU A 378 31.94 6.49 -8.84
N PRO A 379 31.69 7.68 -8.27
CA PRO A 379 31.25 8.84 -9.02
C PRO A 379 32.36 9.32 -9.95
N ILE A 380 31.96 9.75 -11.16
CA ILE A 380 32.87 10.44 -12.07
C ILE A 380 32.79 11.94 -11.75
N PRO A 381 33.92 12.67 -11.67
CA PRO A 381 33.90 14.11 -11.44
C PRO A 381 32.96 14.85 -12.41
N ASP A 382 32.17 15.78 -11.89
CA ASP A 382 31.22 16.62 -12.63
C ASP A 382 30.07 15.88 -13.35
N GLU A 383 29.90 14.59 -13.09
CA GLU A 383 28.77 13.82 -13.59
C GLU A 383 27.44 14.35 -13.02
N ARG A 384 26.42 14.45 -13.87
CA ARG A 384 25.09 14.89 -13.48
C ARG A 384 24.11 13.72 -13.51
N PHE A 385 23.36 13.57 -12.42
CA PHE A 385 22.42 12.49 -12.27
C PHE A 385 20.99 12.95 -12.52
N ARG A 386 20.22 12.10 -13.22
CA ARG A 386 18.81 12.36 -13.46
C ARG A 386 17.95 11.97 -12.26
N TYR A 387 18.37 10.96 -11.53
CA TYR A 387 17.71 10.48 -10.32
C TYR A 387 18.78 10.27 -9.25
N GLY A 388 18.42 10.48 -7.99
CA GLY A 388 19.28 10.10 -6.89
C GLY A 388 18.56 10.06 -5.56
N PHE A 389 19.21 9.42 -4.60
CA PHE A 389 18.73 9.20 -3.25
C PHE A 389 19.83 9.52 -2.25
N ALA A 390 19.47 10.21 -1.17
CA ALA A 390 20.32 10.34 0.01
C ALA A 390 19.74 9.49 1.13
N ILE A 391 20.49 8.49 1.58
CA ILE A 391 20.06 7.49 2.56
C ILE A 391 21.09 7.44 3.70
N ALA A 392 20.64 7.31 4.94
CA ALA A 392 21.55 7.20 6.07
C ALA A 392 22.34 5.85 6.03
N PRO A 393 23.67 5.85 6.31
CA PRO A 393 24.50 4.64 6.21
C PRO A 393 24.00 3.46 7.05
N GLU A 394 23.51 3.72 8.25
CA GLU A 394 22.94 2.70 9.13
C GLU A 394 21.75 1.96 8.51
N LEU A 395 20.92 2.65 7.72
CA LEU A 395 19.77 2.02 7.06
C LEU A 395 20.23 1.10 5.93
N VAL A 396 21.16 1.58 5.09
CA VAL A 396 21.75 0.77 4.00
C VAL A 396 22.50 -0.44 4.56
N ARG A 397 23.30 -0.25 5.61
CA ARG A 397 24.01 -1.35 6.28
C ARG A 397 23.05 -2.35 6.91
N THR A 398 21.92 -1.89 7.45
CA THR A 398 20.90 -2.77 8.03
C THR A 398 20.24 -3.63 6.97
N VAL A 399 19.75 -3.05 5.86
CA VAL A 399 19.14 -3.84 4.78
C VAL A 399 20.13 -4.80 4.11
N LEU A 400 21.42 -4.45 4.04
CA LEU A 400 22.46 -5.37 3.56
C LEU A 400 22.73 -6.51 4.53
N ARG A 401 22.82 -6.22 5.84
CA ARG A 401 22.98 -7.24 6.89
C ARG A 401 21.84 -8.25 6.86
N ASP A 402 20.62 -7.75 6.68
CA ASP A 402 19.39 -8.54 6.76
C ASP A 402 19.01 -9.19 5.42
N ASN A 403 19.78 -8.97 4.36
CA ASN A 403 19.49 -9.40 2.98
C ASN A 403 18.06 -9.03 2.54
N GLU A 404 17.66 -7.79 2.81
CA GLU A 404 16.30 -7.33 2.51
C GLU A 404 16.07 -7.33 0.98
N PRO A 405 15.06 -8.09 0.49
CA PRO A 405 14.81 -8.25 -0.95
C PRO A 405 14.10 -7.06 -1.58
N ASP A 406 13.63 -6.12 -0.76
CA ASP A 406 12.75 -5.03 -1.15
C ASP A 406 13.06 -3.74 -0.38
N TRP A 407 13.78 -2.84 -1.02
CA TRP A 407 14.11 -1.54 -0.44
C TRP A 407 12.93 -0.56 -0.50
N VAL A 408 11.91 -0.84 -1.34
CA VAL A 408 10.65 -0.09 -1.34
C VAL A 408 9.90 -0.38 -0.05
N ASN A 409 9.73 -1.65 0.29
CA ASN A 409 9.12 -2.18 1.52
C ASN A 409 9.98 -2.01 2.80
N THR A 410 11.01 -1.17 2.75
CA THR A 410 11.83 -0.83 3.92
C THR A 410 12.27 0.62 3.91
N ILE A 411 13.31 0.96 3.16
CA ILE A 411 13.91 2.29 3.17
C ILE A 411 12.92 3.31 2.61
N PHE A 412 12.22 3.03 1.51
CA PHE A 412 11.41 4.07 0.88
C PHE A 412 10.11 4.33 1.63
N LEU A 413 9.38 3.29 2.04
CA LEU A 413 8.22 3.46 2.93
C LEU A 413 8.60 4.04 4.30
N SER A 414 9.87 3.94 4.73
CA SER A 414 10.29 4.60 5.97
C SER A 414 10.20 6.11 5.93
N THR A 415 10.23 6.73 4.75
CA THR A 415 10.38 8.19 4.55
C THR A 415 11.66 8.80 5.15
N ARG A 416 12.60 7.98 5.65
CA ARG A 416 13.88 8.40 6.29
C ARG A 416 15.01 8.67 5.28
N PHE A 417 14.65 9.11 4.08
CA PHE A 417 15.59 9.38 3.00
C PHE A 417 15.22 10.68 2.29
N ARG A 418 16.11 11.17 1.43
CA ARG A 418 15.77 12.22 0.47
C ARG A 418 15.91 11.68 -0.95
N ALA A 419 15.13 12.22 -1.88
CA ALA A 419 15.21 11.87 -3.29
C ALA A 419 15.30 13.12 -4.16
N TRP A 420 15.92 13.05 -5.33
CA TRP A 420 15.83 14.11 -6.34
C TRP A 420 15.62 13.49 -7.71
N ARG A 421 14.99 14.26 -8.60
CA ARG A 421 14.82 13.86 -9.98
C ARG A 421 14.76 15.04 -10.94
N VAL A 422 15.28 14.84 -12.13
CA VAL A 422 15.10 15.71 -13.29
C VAL A 422 14.11 15.03 -14.24
N GLY A 423 12.87 15.51 -14.25
CA GLY A 423 11.79 14.97 -15.07
C GLY A 423 10.79 14.11 -14.30
N GLY A 424 10.13 13.21 -15.03
CA GLY A 424 9.00 12.42 -14.55
C GLY A 424 9.36 11.29 -13.59
N TYR A 425 8.33 10.60 -13.13
CA TYR A 425 8.46 9.33 -12.42
C TYR A 425 9.04 8.26 -13.35
N ASN A 426 9.85 7.34 -12.81
CA ASN A 426 10.36 6.18 -13.52
C ASN A 426 9.98 4.94 -12.71
N GLU A 427 9.05 4.14 -13.22
CA GLU A 427 8.58 2.94 -12.52
C GLU A 427 9.63 1.84 -12.43
N TYR A 428 10.40 1.63 -13.50
CA TYR A 428 11.47 0.64 -13.57
C TYR A 428 12.49 0.84 -12.45
N LEU A 429 12.77 2.10 -12.09
CA LEU A 429 13.67 2.42 -10.97
C LEU A 429 13.15 1.87 -9.63
N TYR A 430 11.86 2.02 -9.34
CA TYR A 430 11.29 1.51 -8.10
C TYR A 430 11.04 0.00 -8.17
N THR A 431 10.71 -0.54 -9.34
CA THR A 431 10.63 -1.99 -9.55
C THR A 431 11.99 -2.65 -9.30
N PHE A 432 13.09 -2.04 -9.77
CA PHE A 432 14.43 -2.54 -9.45
C PHE A 432 14.68 -2.61 -7.94
N PHE A 433 14.39 -1.55 -7.19
CA PHE A 433 14.55 -1.55 -5.73
C PHE A 433 13.58 -2.47 -4.99
N LYS A 434 12.51 -2.94 -5.64
CA LYS A 434 11.55 -3.91 -5.10
C LYS A 434 11.94 -5.37 -5.38
N CYS A 435 12.71 -5.58 -6.45
CA CYS A 435 13.04 -6.89 -7.00
C CYS A 435 14.53 -7.21 -6.84
N LEU A 436 15.03 -7.27 -5.59
CA LEU A 436 16.45 -7.51 -5.30
C LEU A 436 16.80 -8.98 -5.10
N THR A 437 16.03 -9.89 -5.71
CA THR A 437 16.31 -11.33 -5.76
C THR A 437 16.10 -11.86 -7.18
N ASP A 438 16.75 -12.98 -7.50
CA ASP A 438 16.69 -13.61 -8.82
C ASP A 438 15.24 -13.91 -9.25
N GLU A 439 14.43 -14.49 -8.37
CA GLU A 439 13.03 -14.82 -8.66
C GLU A 439 12.19 -13.56 -8.94
N ARG A 440 12.38 -12.51 -8.14
CA ARG A 440 11.62 -11.26 -8.25
C ARG A 440 11.97 -10.47 -9.50
N ILE A 441 13.26 -10.38 -9.86
CA ILE A 441 13.69 -9.64 -11.05
C ILE A 441 13.29 -10.37 -12.32
N ALA A 442 13.38 -11.71 -12.34
CA ALA A 442 12.92 -12.51 -13.47
C ALA A 442 11.41 -12.39 -13.69
N TYR A 443 10.62 -12.38 -12.61
CA TYR A 443 9.18 -12.14 -12.72
C TYR A 443 8.87 -10.77 -13.31
N ALA A 444 9.51 -9.72 -12.78
CA ALA A 444 9.29 -8.35 -13.25
C ALA A 444 9.70 -8.15 -14.72
N ASP A 445 10.84 -8.72 -15.13
CA ASP A 445 11.31 -8.68 -16.51
C ASP A 445 10.32 -9.38 -17.46
N GLY A 446 9.84 -10.57 -17.09
CA GLY A 446 8.81 -11.29 -17.84
C GLY A 446 7.50 -10.50 -17.95
N TRP A 447 7.06 -9.87 -16.86
CA TRP A 447 5.85 -9.04 -16.84
C TRP A 447 5.95 -7.84 -17.80
N PHE A 448 7.09 -7.14 -17.82
CA PHE A 448 7.30 -6.00 -18.74
C PHE A 448 7.48 -6.44 -20.20
N ALA A 449 8.03 -7.62 -20.44
CA ALA A 449 8.22 -8.16 -21.79
C ALA A 449 6.92 -8.64 -22.45
N GLU A 450 5.89 -9.00 -21.66
CA GLU A 450 4.59 -9.40 -22.19
C GLU A 450 3.91 -8.23 -22.91
N ALA A 451 3.80 -8.34 -24.24
CA ALA A 451 3.06 -7.39 -25.06
C ALA A 451 1.59 -7.37 -24.64
N HIS A 452 1.16 -6.27 -24.04
CA HIS A 452 -0.18 -6.18 -23.51
C HIS A 452 -1.21 -5.80 -24.59
N ASP A 453 -2.31 -6.55 -24.66
CA ASP A 453 -3.45 -6.29 -25.54
C ASP A 453 -4.08 -4.91 -25.26
N ASP A 454 -3.94 -4.00 -26.22
CA ASP A 454 -4.50 -2.65 -26.24
C ASP A 454 -5.60 -2.49 -27.32
N SER A 455 -6.15 -3.59 -27.82
CA SER A 455 -7.07 -3.58 -28.96
C SER A 455 -8.41 -2.90 -28.66
N SER A 456 -8.93 -2.99 -27.44
CA SER A 456 -10.24 -2.44 -27.07
C SER A 456 -10.24 -0.91 -26.90
N SER A 457 -11.25 -0.24 -27.48
CA SER A 457 -11.52 1.20 -27.32
C SER A 457 -12.79 1.45 -26.49
N ILE A 458 -12.89 2.65 -25.91
CA ILE A 458 -14.07 3.22 -25.27
C ILE A 458 -14.27 4.66 -25.77
N THR A 459 -15.49 5.18 -25.61
CA THR A 459 -15.77 6.61 -25.83
C THR A 459 -15.88 7.31 -24.48
N LEU A 460 -15.06 8.33 -24.25
CA LEU A 460 -15.06 9.13 -23.02
C LEU A 460 -14.99 10.63 -23.36
N ASN A 461 -15.99 11.39 -22.94
CA ASN A 461 -16.12 12.83 -23.21
C ASN A 461 -15.89 13.23 -24.68
N GLY A 462 -16.38 12.40 -25.62
CA GLY A 462 -16.27 12.63 -27.06
C GLY A 462 -14.93 12.24 -27.69
N TRP A 463 -14.03 11.61 -26.92
CA TRP A 463 -12.81 10.98 -27.43
C TRP A 463 -13.01 9.48 -27.54
N GLU A 464 -12.51 8.87 -28.61
CA GLU A 464 -12.28 7.43 -28.65
C GLU A 464 -10.87 7.18 -28.09
N ILE A 465 -10.78 6.40 -27.01
CA ILE A 465 -9.51 6.09 -26.34
C ILE A 465 -9.42 4.58 -26.11
N GLN A 466 -8.20 4.02 -26.07
CA GLN A 466 -8.06 2.64 -25.61
C GLN A 466 -8.65 2.47 -24.20
N ARG A 467 -9.30 1.32 -23.95
CA ARG A 467 -9.99 1.05 -22.69
C ARG A 467 -9.03 0.92 -21.52
N ARG A 468 -7.90 0.25 -21.73
CA ARG A 468 -6.95 -0.08 -20.67
C ARG A 468 -5.87 0.98 -20.61
N CYS A 469 -5.68 1.54 -19.42
CA CYS A 469 -4.60 2.47 -19.11
C CYS A 469 -3.24 1.88 -19.54
N PRO A 470 -2.41 2.62 -20.30
CA PRO A 470 -1.11 2.12 -20.75
C PRO A 470 -0.17 1.65 -19.63
N HIS A 471 -0.27 2.23 -18.42
CA HIS A 471 0.55 1.91 -17.24
C HIS A 471 0.18 0.53 -16.64
N LEU A 472 -0.84 0.47 -15.78
CA LEU A 472 -1.24 -0.76 -15.08
C LEU A 472 -2.71 -1.14 -15.36
N LYS A 473 -3.15 -0.98 -16.62
CA LYS A 473 -4.41 -1.54 -17.15
C LYS A 473 -5.71 -1.17 -16.42
N ALA A 474 -5.70 -0.11 -15.62
CA ALA A 474 -6.93 0.50 -15.11
C ALA A 474 -7.93 0.66 -16.25
N ASP A 475 -9.19 0.26 -16.03
CA ASP A 475 -10.25 0.52 -16.99
C ASP A 475 -10.53 2.03 -17.02
N LEU A 476 -10.13 2.70 -18.10
CA LEU A 476 -10.30 4.14 -18.29
C LEU A 476 -11.77 4.53 -18.42
N SER A 477 -12.69 3.59 -18.66
CA SER A 477 -14.13 3.89 -18.60
C SER A 477 -14.62 4.08 -17.16
N LYS A 478 -13.93 3.46 -16.19
CA LYS A 478 -14.25 3.51 -14.76
C LYS A 478 -13.41 4.55 -14.02
N PHE A 479 -12.12 4.64 -14.36
CA PHE A 479 -11.13 5.48 -13.64
C PHE A 479 -10.60 6.66 -14.46
N GLY A 480 -10.98 6.78 -15.73
CA GLY A 480 -10.55 7.87 -16.59
C GLY A 480 -11.38 9.14 -16.35
N VAL A 481 -10.70 10.26 -16.17
CA VAL A 481 -11.33 11.59 -16.08
C VAL A 481 -10.73 12.48 -17.16
N VAL A 482 -11.59 13.07 -17.99
CA VAL A 482 -11.18 13.99 -19.06
C VAL A 482 -11.48 15.43 -18.67
N GLU A 483 -10.43 16.22 -18.55
CA GLU A 483 -10.49 17.66 -18.31
C GLU A 483 -9.82 18.41 -19.46
N GLY A 484 -10.62 19.05 -20.31
CA GLY A 484 -10.15 19.70 -21.54
C GLY A 484 -9.52 18.69 -22.50
N ASN A 485 -8.18 18.75 -22.62
CA ASN A 485 -7.38 17.88 -23.48
C ASN A 485 -6.50 16.90 -22.67
N THR A 486 -6.74 16.77 -21.37
CA THR A 486 -5.97 15.88 -20.50
C THR A 486 -6.86 14.74 -20.01
N LEU A 487 -6.45 13.50 -20.27
CA LEU A 487 -6.98 12.32 -19.58
C LEU A 487 -6.13 12.05 -18.34
N THR A 488 -6.78 11.91 -17.19
CA THR A 488 -6.15 11.41 -15.96
C THR A 488 -6.72 10.05 -15.63
N CYS A 489 -5.86 9.06 -15.41
CA CYS A 489 -6.25 7.80 -14.78
C CYS A 489 -6.21 8.00 -13.25
N ASN A 490 -7.37 8.13 -12.61
CA ASN A 490 -7.46 8.37 -11.17
C ASN A 490 -6.96 7.21 -10.32
N LEU A 491 -6.92 5.98 -10.88
CA LEU A 491 -6.39 4.84 -10.17
C LEU A 491 -4.89 5.00 -9.84
N HIS A 492 -4.11 5.47 -10.82
CA HIS A 492 -2.65 5.58 -10.73
C HIS A 492 -2.15 7.02 -10.64
N GLY A 493 -3.00 8.01 -10.95
CA GLY A 493 -2.65 9.42 -11.06
C GLY A 493 -1.86 9.78 -12.33
N TRP A 494 -1.81 8.89 -13.32
CA TRP A 494 -1.10 9.11 -14.58
C TRP A 494 -1.94 9.94 -15.55
N GLN A 495 -1.27 10.73 -16.38
CA GLN A 495 -1.90 11.71 -17.27
C GLN A 495 -1.40 11.59 -18.70
N TRP A 496 -2.31 11.81 -19.65
CA TRP A 496 -2.05 11.83 -21.10
C TRP A 496 -2.69 13.04 -21.74
N ARG A 497 -2.02 13.59 -22.75
CA ARG A 497 -2.61 14.55 -23.68
C ARG A 497 -3.39 13.78 -24.75
N LEU A 498 -4.67 14.13 -24.94
CA LEU A 498 -5.57 13.38 -25.81
C LEU A 498 -5.32 13.62 -27.30
N ASP A 499 -4.88 14.81 -27.71
CA ASP A 499 -4.60 15.12 -29.13
C ASP A 499 -3.58 14.19 -29.80
N ASP A 500 -2.56 13.74 -29.06
CA ASP A 500 -1.44 12.96 -29.59
C ASP A 500 -1.07 11.73 -28.75
N GLY A 501 -1.88 11.43 -27.74
CA GLY A 501 -1.69 10.28 -26.86
C GLY A 501 -0.48 10.37 -25.93
N ARG A 502 0.23 11.50 -25.90
CA ARG A 502 1.51 11.61 -25.20
C ARG A 502 1.31 11.47 -23.69
N CYS A 503 2.02 10.55 -23.05
CA CYS A 503 2.08 10.49 -21.60
C CYS A 503 2.78 11.74 -21.04
N LEU A 504 2.11 12.39 -20.08
CA LEU A 504 2.58 13.60 -19.39
C LEU A 504 3.27 13.26 -18.06
N THR A 505 3.11 12.03 -17.55
CA THR A 505 3.65 11.58 -16.25
C THR A 505 5.05 10.98 -16.35
N ALA A 506 5.25 10.11 -17.34
CA ALA A 506 6.50 9.42 -17.60
C ALA A 506 6.81 9.42 -19.11
N ARG A 507 8.04 9.04 -19.49
CA ARG A 507 8.40 8.83 -20.89
C ARG A 507 7.84 7.46 -21.33
N GLY A 508 7.33 7.37 -22.56
CA GLY A 508 6.69 6.14 -23.07
C GLY A 508 5.18 6.10 -22.78
N HIS A 509 4.61 4.91 -22.69
CA HIS A 509 3.20 4.69 -22.29
C HIS A 509 2.19 5.47 -23.13
N GLN A 510 2.37 5.48 -24.45
CA GLN A 510 1.52 6.27 -25.34
C GLN A 510 0.09 5.74 -25.29
N LEU A 511 -0.87 6.66 -25.17
CA LEU A 511 -2.29 6.35 -25.20
C LEU A 511 -2.77 6.41 -26.64
N ARG A 512 -3.44 5.37 -27.12
CA ARG A 512 -4.24 5.48 -28.34
C ARG A 512 -5.47 6.33 -28.03
N SER A 513 -5.53 7.51 -28.63
CA SER A 513 -6.66 8.41 -28.55
C SER A 513 -6.91 9.10 -29.89
N SER A 514 -8.17 9.26 -30.25
CA SER A 514 -8.63 9.98 -31.43
C SER A 514 -9.94 10.70 -31.13
N ARG A 515 -10.23 11.73 -31.91
CA ARG A 515 -11.54 12.38 -31.92
C ARG A 515 -12.27 11.98 -33.21
N PRO A 516 -13.52 11.51 -33.13
CA PRO A 516 -14.30 11.15 -34.32
C PRO A 516 -14.46 12.30 -35.32
#